data_AF-A0A8R1HSJ6-F1
#
_entry.id   AF-A0A8R1HSJ6-F1
#
_cell.length_a   1.000
_cell.length_b   1.000
_cell.length_c   1.000
_cell.angle_alpha   90.00
_cell.angle_beta   90.00
_cell.angle_gamma   90.00
#
_symmetry.space_group_name_H-M   'P 1'
#
loop_
_entity.id
_entity.type
_entity.pdbx_description
1 polymer ?
#
loop_
_entity_poly.entity_id
_entity_poly.type
_entity_poly.pdbx_seq_one_letter_code
_entity_poly.pdbx_strand_id
1 'polypeptide(L)'
;MEELEGKLEFFQFLKPYQLQHEELATLCEETTKCLEPLKCPAAQEAIDVFEAACKNWELANSELMPCMEHFYNALYYEKYRCAKDYDFLTKDLIKRREAFTYGQSCFQEIAQNECSETVSDYLKSPNYAKAVDVLCVNPNRTSCQSLFYELEGMQCKPMSEDVRSRMKKLSFQTVKRGDPELISLLQLCNYTKECLKTNCVFGEDEFKSLSSDCQLIELADTDFIECIQKLANEKPKNLSWLECFKDHDFSTKDEAAKCALFKEQKGCVKVAMKAFCGDGAVKDFDRDAELLRSTFLCQNA
;
A
#
# COMPACT_ATOMS: atom_id res chain seq x y z
N MET A 1 -21.40 -6.71 21.06
CA MET A 1 -20.24 -6.22 20.27
C MET A 1 -19.32 -7.35 19.87
N GLU A 2 -19.20 -8.42 20.67
CA GLU A 2 -18.60 -9.70 20.24
C GLU A 2 -19.43 -10.45 19.16
N GLU A 3 -20.72 -10.13 18.99
CA GLU A 3 -21.59 -10.72 17.94
C GLU A 3 -21.40 -10.16 16.51
N LEU A 4 -20.47 -9.23 16.31
CA LEU A 4 -20.20 -8.62 14.99
C LEU A 4 -18.80 -8.94 14.44
N GLU A 5 -17.89 -9.45 15.28
CA GLU A 5 -16.58 -9.96 14.85
C GLU A 5 -16.72 -11.23 13.98
N GLY A 6 -17.83 -11.96 14.10
CA GLY A 6 -18.13 -13.12 13.24
C GLY A 6 -18.57 -12.79 11.80
N LYS A 7 -18.70 -11.52 11.40
CA LYS A 7 -19.24 -11.17 10.07
C LYS A 7 -18.21 -11.08 8.94
N LEU A 8 -16.93 -10.87 9.26
CA LEU A 8 -15.82 -11.10 8.33
C LEU A 8 -15.44 -12.59 8.25
N GLU A 9 -15.70 -13.33 9.32
CA GLU A 9 -15.60 -14.79 9.31
C GLU A 9 -16.65 -15.43 8.40
N PHE A 10 -17.82 -14.82 8.15
CA PHE A 10 -18.87 -15.44 7.32
C PHE A 10 -18.45 -15.72 5.86
N PHE A 11 -17.67 -14.83 5.23
CA PHE A 11 -17.08 -15.13 3.92
C PHE A 11 -15.96 -16.17 4.01
N GLN A 12 -15.20 -16.19 5.11
CA GLN A 12 -14.29 -17.29 5.42
C GLN A 12 -15.03 -18.60 5.77
N PHE A 13 -16.32 -18.52 6.13
CA PHE A 13 -17.21 -19.63 6.48
C PHE A 13 -17.87 -20.24 5.25
N LEU A 14 -18.04 -19.47 4.18
CA LEU A 14 -18.48 -19.99 2.89
C LEU A 14 -17.30 -20.52 2.04
N LYS A 15 -16.08 -20.03 2.27
CA LYS A 15 -14.82 -20.52 1.65
C LYS A 15 -14.55 -22.03 1.75
N PRO A 16 -14.90 -22.76 2.83
CA PRO A 16 -14.70 -24.20 2.96
C PRO A 16 -15.85 -25.00 2.33
N TYR A 17 -16.99 -24.36 2.07
CA TYR A 17 -18.16 -25.01 1.52
C TYR A 17 -18.16 -24.82 0.01
N GLN A 18 -17.76 -25.87 -0.72
CA GLN A 18 -18.03 -26.04 -2.15
C GLN A 18 -19.55 -26.17 -2.40
N LEU A 19 -20.34 -25.18 -1.95
CA LEU A 19 -21.78 -25.15 -2.18
C LEU A 19 -22.01 -25.08 -3.69
N GLN A 20 -22.87 -25.96 -4.18
CA GLN A 20 -23.31 -25.89 -5.56
C GLN A 20 -24.13 -24.62 -5.77
N HIS A 21 -24.14 -24.08 -6.99
CA HIS A 21 -24.79 -22.79 -7.32
C HIS A 21 -26.27 -22.72 -6.86
N GLU A 22 -27.00 -23.84 -6.87
CA GLU A 22 -28.40 -23.93 -6.43
C GLU A 22 -28.57 -23.84 -4.89
N GLU A 23 -27.63 -24.43 -4.13
CA GLU A 23 -27.65 -24.41 -2.66
C GLU A 23 -27.35 -22.99 -2.15
N LEU A 24 -26.44 -22.29 -2.83
CA LEU A 24 -26.15 -20.90 -2.53
C LEU A 24 -27.33 -19.99 -2.88
N ALA A 25 -27.95 -20.14 -4.05
CA ALA A 25 -29.10 -19.32 -4.42
C ALA A 25 -30.23 -19.45 -3.39
N THR A 26 -30.46 -20.67 -2.89
CA THR A 26 -31.42 -20.95 -1.82
C THR A 26 -31.02 -20.27 -0.51
N LEU A 27 -29.76 -20.40 -0.09
CA LEU A 27 -29.23 -19.76 1.13
C LEU A 27 -29.37 -18.24 1.09
N CYS A 28 -29.07 -17.64 -0.06
CA CYS A 28 -29.19 -16.20 -0.30
C CYS A 28 -30.64 -15.71 -0.16
N GLU A 29 -31.59 -16.45 -0.74
CA GLU A 29 -33.01 -16.13 -0.67
C GLU A 29 -33.56 -16.31 0.75
N GLU A 30 -33.23 -17.41 1.41
CA GLU A 30 -33.69 -17.72 2.77
C GLU A 30 -33.14 -16.72 3.80
N THR A 31 -31.87 -16.34 3.68
CA THR A 31 -31.24 -15.38 4.61
C THR A 31 -31.86 -13.99 4.46
N THR A 32 -32.10 -13.54 3.23
CA THR A 32 -32.75 -12.25 2.98
C THR A 32 -34.17 -12.23 3.55
N LYS A 33 -34.96 -13.27 3.29
CA LYS A 33 -36.32 -13.44 3.85
C LYS A 33 -36.33 -13.50 5.38
N CYS A 34 -35.30 -14.07 6.00
CA CYS A 34 -35.17 -14.14 7.45
C CYS A 34 -34.93 -12.77 8.07
N LEU A 35 -34.16 -11.91 7.40
CA LEU A 35 -33.76 -10.59 7.91
C LEU A 35 -34.78 -9.48 7.62
N GLU A 36 -35.52 -9.56 6.50
CA GLU A 36 -36.51 -8.56 6.06
C GLU A 36 -37.52 -8.14 7.16
N PRO A 37 -38.08 -9.05 7.98
CA PRO A 37 -39.07 -8.68 8.99
C PRO A 37 -38.51 -7.83 10.14
N LEU A 38 -37.19 -7.82 10.36
CA LEU A 38 -36.58 -7.17 11.52
C LEU A 38 -36.60 -5.64 11.45
N LYS A 39 -36.64 -5.07 10.23
CA LYS A 39 -36.79 -3.63 9.95
C LYS A 39 -35.86 -2.68 10.72
N CYS A 40 -34.74 -3.18 11.26
CA CYS A 40 -33.76 -2.37 11.97
C CYS A 40 -32.55 -2.05 11.07
N PRO A 41 -31.82 -0.94 11.33
CA PRO A 41 -30.67 -0.56 10.49
C PRO A 41 -29.61 -1.65 10.32
N ALA A 42 -29.33 -2.39 11.40
CA ALA A 42 -28.37 -3.50 11.37
C ALA A 42 -28.85 -4.69 10.52
N ALA A 43 -30.17 -4.95 10.47
CA ALA A 43 -30.73 -5.97 9.59
C ALA A 43 -30.71 -5.52 8.13
N GLN A 44 -30.98 -4.24 7.86
CA GLN A 44 -30.87 -3.69 6.51
C GLN A 44 -29.42 -3.74 6.00
N GLU A 45 -28.46 -3.38 6.84
CA GLU A 45 -27.04 -3.51 6.50
C GLU A 45 -26.65 -4.98 6.25
N ALA A 46 -27.16 -5.92 7.04
CA ALA A 46 -26.92 -7.34 6.81
C ALA A 46 -27.54 -7.83 5.49
N ILE A 47 -28.79 -7.49 5.19
CA ILE A 47 -29.45 -7.80 3.90
C ILE A 47 -28.61 -7.27 2.74
N ASP A 48 -28.18 -6.02 2.86
CA ASP A 48 -27.36 -5.37 1.86
C ASP A 48 -26.05 -6.14 1.61
N VAL A 49 -25.33 -6.50 2.66
CA VAL A 49 -24.10 -7.29 2.55
C VAL A 49 -24.38 -8.66 1.92
N PHE A 50 -25.43 -9.35 2.33
CA PHE A 50 -25.81 -10.67 1.81
C PHE A 50 -26.18 -10.62 0.33
N GLU A 51 -27.03 -9.70 -0.11
CA GLU A 51 -27.41 -9.58 -1.52
C GLU A 51 -26.20 -9.30 -2.42
N ALA A 52 -25.28 -8.44 -1.95
CA ALA A 52 -24.06 -8.13 -2.69
C ALA A 52 -23.12 -9.34 -2.78
N ALA A 53 -23.00 -10.10 -1.69
CA ALA A 53 -22.25 -11.36 -1.65
C ALA A 53 -22.80 -12.38 -2.65
N CYS A 54 -24.11 -12.57 -2.61
CA CYS A 54 -24.85 -13.55 -3.41
C CYS A 54 -24.80 -13.23 -4.90
N LYS A 55 -25.01 -11.95 -5.26
CA LYS A 55 -24.97 -11.51 -6.66
C LYS A 55 -23.58 -11.71 -7.29
N ASN A 56 -22.53 -11.57 -6.49
CA ASN A 56 -21.14 -11.63 -6.96
C ASN A 56 -20.42 -12.90 -6.51
N TRP A 57 -21.14 -13.93 -6.03
CA TRP A 57 -20.52 -15.10 -5.42
C TRP A 57 -19.54 -15.82 -6.34
N GLU A 58 -19.92 -16.04 -7.60
CA GLU A 58 -19.05 -16.65 -8.61
C GLU A 58 -17.77 -15.83 -8.80
N LEU A 59 -17.88 -14.49 -8.79
CA LEU A 59 -16.75 -13.57 -8.93
C LEU A 59 -15.90 -13.54 -7.65
N ALA A 60 -16.52 -13.54 -6.47
CA ALA A 60 -15.84 -13.52 -5.18
C ALA A 60 -15.10 -14.83 -4.87
N ASN A 61 -15.59 -15.96 -5.40
CA ASN A 61 -14.91 -17.26 -5.30
C ASN A 61 -14.12 -17.64 -6.55
N SER A 62 -14.17 -16.82 -7.60
CA SER A 62 -13.23 -16.96 -8.71
C SER A 62 -11.87 -16.43 -8.30
N GLU A 63 -10.83 -16.85 -9.02
CA GLU A 63 -9.48 -16.28 -8.92
C GLU A 63 -9.41 -14.84 -9.50
N LEU A 64 -10.53 -14.10 -9.52
CA LEU A 64 -10.62 -12.73 -10.02
C LEU A 64 -9.79 -11.78 -9.19
N MET A 65 -9.81 -11.89 -7.86
CA MET A 65 -9.04 -10.98 -7.00
C MET A 65 -7.53 -11.04 -7.31
N PRO A 66 -6.89 -12.22 -7.33
CA PRO A 66 -5.51 -12.35 -7.82
C PRO A 66 -5.32 -11.84 -9.26
N CYS A 67 -6.25 -12.15 -10.17
CA CYS A 67 -6.17 -11.70 -11.55
C CYS A 67 -6.19 -10.18 -11.70
N MET A 68 -7.07 -9.51 -10.95
CA MET A 68 -7.17 -8.05 -10.95
C MET A 68 -5.91 -7.40 -10.36
N GLU A 69 -5.29 -8.02 -9.36
CA GLU A 69 -4.00 -7.57 -8.84
C GLU A 69 -2.91 -7.61 -9.93
N HIS A 70 -2.85 -8.69 -10.70
CA HIS A 70 -1.94 -8.79 -11.84
C HIS A 70 -2.28 -7.80 -12.97
N PHE A 71 -3.57 -7.61 -13.25
CA PHE A 71 -4.04 -6.62 -14.22
C PHE A 71 -3.61 -5.19 -13.82
N TYR A 72 -3.82 -4.79 -12.56
CA TYR A 72 -3.40 -3.46 -12.09
C TYR A 72 -1.89 -3.28 -12.10
N ASN A 73 -1.13 -4.33 -11.76
CA ASN A 73 0.33 -4.33 -11.92
C ASN A 73 0.73 -4.17 -13.39
N ALA A 74 0.06 -4.87 -14.31
CA ALA A 74 0.34 -4.77 -15.74
C ALA A 74 0.06 -3.36 -16.29
N LEU A 75 -1.01 -2.70 -15.81
CA LEU A 75 -1.29 -1.30 -16.13
C LEU A 75 -0.24 -0.35 -15.54
N TYR A 76 0.08 -0.50 -14.25
CA TYR A 76 1.04 0.36 -13.55
C TYR A 76 2.43 0.34 -14.20
N TYR A 77 2.93 -0.85 -14.56
CA TYR A 77 4.23 -1.02 -15.21
C TYR A 77 4.16 -0.90 -16.74
N GLU A 78 3.02 -0.47 -17.29
CA GLU A 78 2.80 -0.28 -18.73
C GLU A 78 3.20 -1.49 -19.60
N LYS A 79 2.97 -2.72 -19.12
CA LYS A 79 3.42 -3.95 -19.79
C LYS A 79 2.78 -4.14 -21.17
N TYR A 80 1.55 -3.65 -21.36
CA TYR A 80 0.75 -3.87 -22.56
C TYR A 80 0.47 -2.57 -23.29
N ARG A 81 0.81 -2.52 -24.58
CA ARG A 81 0.64 -1.30 -25.40
C ARG A 81 -0.82 -0.94 -25.62
N CYS A 82 -1.71 -1.93 -25.76
CA CYS A 82 -3.13 -1.69 -25.98
C CYS A 82 -3.79 -0.94 -24.82
N ALA A 83 -3.23 -1.03 -23.61
CA ALA A 83 -3.81 -0.42 -22.43
C ALA A 83 -3.66 1.11 -22.42
N LYS A 84 -2.74 1.66 -23.22
CA LYS A 84 -2.49 3.11 -23.28
C LYS A 84 -3.65 3.91 -23.84
N ASP A 85 -4.52 3.26 -24.60
CA ASP A 85 -5.66 3.90 -25.26
C ASP A 85 -6.91 3.97 -24.35
N TYR A 86 -6.86 3.36 -23.17
CA TYR A 86 -8.03 3.20 -22.28
C TYR A 86 -7.69 3.56 -20.84
N ASP A 87 -8.44 4.50 -20.25
CA ASP A 87 -8.27 4.88 -18.85
C ASP A 87 -9.06 3.95 -17.92
N PHE A 88 -8.57 2.72 -17.75
CA PHE A 88 -9.22 1.69 -16.90
C PHE A 88 -9.27 2.07 -15.41
N LEU A 89 -8.41 2.99 -14.95
CA LEU A 89 -8.26 3.35 -13.53
C LEU A 89 -8.90 4.69 -13.16
N THR A 90 -9.55 5.35 -14.12
CA THR A 90 -10.24 6.62 -13.89
C THR A 90 -11.24 6.54 -12.74
N LYS A 91 -11.35 7.61 -11.94
CA LYS A 91 -12.36 7.70 -10.85
C LYS A 91 -13.77 7.99 -11.38
N ASP A 92 -13.91 8.43 -12.62
CA ASP A 92 -15.20 8.63 -13.28
C ASP A 92 -15.76 7.28 -13.73
N LEU A 93 -16.74 6.76 -13.00
CA LEU A 93 -17.29 5.42 -13.23
C LEU A 93 -17.94 5.24 -14.61
N ILE A 94 -18.43 6.31 -15.23
CA ILE A 94 -18.99 6.25 -16.59
C ILE A 94 -17.85 6.04 -17.58
N LYS A 95 -16.79 6.84 -17.49
CA LYS A 95 -15.60 6.69 -18.35
C LYS A 95 -14.87 5.37 -18.10
N ARG A 96 -14.85 4.90 -16.85
CA ARG A 96 -14.28 3.59 -16.50
C ARG A 96 -15.03 2.48 -17.24
N ARG A 97 -16.37 2.52 -17.21
CA ARG A 97 -17.21 1.57 -17.95
C ARG A 97 -16.95 1.64 -19.45
N GLU A 98 -16.83 2.84 -20.02
CA GLU A 98 -16.46 3.02 -21.43
C GLU A 98 -15.09 2.40 -21.73
N ALA A 99 -14.08 2.63 -20.89
CA ALA A 99 -12.75 2.04 -21.03
C ALA A 99 -12.79 0.51 -21.04
N PHE A 100 -13.54 -0.12 -20.12
CA PHE A 100 -13.73 -1.57 -20.15
C PHE A 100 -14.54 -2.04 -21.37
N THR A 101 -15.56 -1.30 -21.79
CA THR A 101 -16.39 -1.68 -22.94
C THR A 101 -15.60 -1.64 -24.25
N TYR A 102 -14.93 -0.52 -24.53
CA TYR A 102 -14.16 -0.36 -25.77
C TYR A 102 -12.81 -1.08 -25.71
N GLY A 103 -12.19 -1.14 -24.52
CA GLY A 103 -10.93 -1.82 -24.26
C GLY A 103 -11.08 -3.30 -23.93
N GLN A 104 -12.25 -3.91 -24.14
CA GLN A 104 -12.53 -5.29 -23.76
C GLN A 104 -11.48 -6.28 -24.28
N SER A 105 -11.09 -6.17 -25.55
CA SER A 105 -10.09 -7.06 -26.14
C SER A 105 -8.73 -6.92 -25.44
N CYS A 106 -8.34 -5.71 -25.06
CA CYS A 106 -7.10 -5.45 -24.33
C CYS A 106 -7.16 -6.01 -22.90
N PHE A 107 -8.27 -5.78 -22.20
CA PHE A 107 -8.48 -6.37 -20.87
C PHE A 107 -8.39 -7.90 -20.91
N GLN A 108 -9.04 -8.53 -21.91
CA GLN A 108 -9.03 -9.97 -22.09
C GLN A 108 -7.65 -10.50 -22.48
N GLU A 109 -6.89 -9.78 -23.30
CA GLU A 109 -5.49 -10.11 -23.62
C GLU A 109 -4.62 -10.11 -22.35
N ILE A 110 -4.76 -9.09 -21.50
CA ILE A 110 -4.01 -9.02 -20.23
C ILE A 110 -4.44 -10.18 -19.33
N ALA A 111 -5.73 -10.44 -19.19
CA ALA A 111 -6.24 -11.53 -18.36
C ALA A 111 -5.76 -12.91 -18.84
N GLN A 112 -5.66 -13.14 -20.16
CA GLN A 112 -5.13 -14.38 -20.71
C GLN A 112 -3.64 -14.59 -20.42
N ASN A 113 -2.87 -13.51 -20.31
CA ASN A 113 -1.42 -13.59 -20.12
C ASN A 113 -1.00 -13.54 -18.65
N GLU A 114 -1.75 -12.85 -17.81
CA GLU A 114 -1.38 -12.57 -16.42
C GLU A 114 -2.20 -13.37 -15.39
N CYS A 115 -3.30 -14.02 -15.81
CA CYS A 115 -4.20 -14.74 -14.91
C CYS A 115 -4.27 -16.24 -15.24
N SER A 116 -4.94 -17.01 -14.39
CA SER A 116 -5.21 -18.42 -14.65
C SER A 116 -6.18 -18.60 -15.82
N GLU A 117 -6.07 -19.75 -16.50
CA GLU A 117 -6.95 -20.10 -17.62
C GLU A 117 -8.42 -20.03 -17.21
N THR A 118 -8.76 -20.58 -16.04
CA THR A 118 -10.12 -20.60 -15.50
C THR A 118 -10.75 -19.21 -15.39
N VAL A 119 -10.03 -18.23 -14.83
CA VAL A 119 -10.59 -16.88 -14.67
C VAL A 119 -10.54 -16.11 -15.99
N SER A 120 -9.53 -16.34 -16.83
CA SER A 120 -9.44 -15.73 -18.15
C SER A 120 -10.60 -16.16 -19.05
N ASP A 121 -11.06 -17.41 -18.92
CA ASP A 121 -12.24 -17.94 -19.60
C ASP A 121 -13.53 -17.38 -19.02
N TYR A 122 -13.63 -17.23 -17.70
CA TYR A 122 -14.76 -16.56 -17.05
C TYR A 122 -14.91 -15.10 -17.52
N LEU A 123 -13.81 -14.39 -17.78
CA LEU A 123 -13.83 -13.00 -18.25
C LEU A 123 -14.18 -12.87 -19.76
N LYS A 124 -14.58 -13.96 -20.42
CA LYS A 124 -15.14 -13.93 -21.78
C LYS A 124 -16.66 -13.74 -21.74
N SER A 125 -17.26 -13.61 -22.92
CA SER A 125 -18.73 -13.60 -23.06
C SER A 125 -19.31 -14.94 -22.58
N PRO A 126 -20.43 -14.95 -21.83
CA PRO A 126 -21.31 -13.82 -21.51
C PRO A 126 -21.00 -13.12 -20.17
N ASN A 127 -20.06 -13.62 -19.38
CA ASN A 127 -19.83 -13.18 -18.00
C ASN A 127 -19.06 -11.85 -17.89
N TYR A 128 -18.41 -11.41 -18.97
CA TYR A 128 -17.69 -10.14 -19.01
C TYR A 128 -18.51 -8.95 -18.50
N ALA A 129 -19.78 -8.83 -18.91
CA ALA A 129 -20.64 -7.73 -18.49
C ALA A 129 -20.83 -7.66 -16.97
N LYS A 130 -20.93 -8.82 -16.30
CA LYS A 130 -21.03 -8.89 -14.83
C LYS A 130 -19.75 -8.38 -14.16
N ALA A 131 -18.59 -8.75 -14.70
CA ALA A 131 -17.31 -8.26 -14.20
C ALA A 131 -17.18 -6.74 -14.34
N VAL A 132 -17.57 -6.18 -15.50
CA VAL A 132 -17.59 -4.73 -15.73
C VAL A 132 -18.53 -4.01 -14.78
N ASP A 133 -19.71 -4.58 -14.49
CA ASP A 133 -20.64 -4.02 -13.50
C ASP A 133 -20.00 -3.92 -12.12
N VAL A 134 -19.32 -4.97 -11.66
CA VAL A 134 -18.60 -4.97 -10.37
C VAL A 134 -17.49 -3.92 -10.34
N LEU A 135 -16.79 -3.66 -11.45
CA LEU A 135 -15.68 -2.71 -11.52
C LEU A 135 -16.12 -1.23 -11.63
N CYS A 136 -17.36 -1.00 -12.11
CA CYS A 136 -17.81 0.32 -12.54
C CYS A 136 -19.11 0.80 -11.89
N VAL A 137 -19.79 0.01 -11.06
CA VAL A 137 -21.00 0.44 -10.35
C VAL A 137 -20.71 0.54 -8.87
N ASN A 138 -20.71 1.77 -8.36
CA ASN A 138 -20.65 1.99 -6.91
C ASN A 138 -21.96 1.50 -6.30
N PRO A 139 -21.92 0.60 -5.30
CA PRO A 139 -23.12 0.06 -4.66
C PRO A 139 -23.91 1.07 -3.80
N ASN A 140 -23.48 2.34 -3.68
CA ASN A 140 -24.12 3.40 -2.88
C ASN A 140 -24.37 2.98 -1.41
N ARG A 141 -23.55 2.08 -0.88
CA ARG A 141 -23.66 1.54 0.47
C ARG A 141 -22.60 2.15 1.38
N THR A 142 -22.96 2.32 2.65
CA THR A 142 -22.11 2.90 3.70
C THR A 142 -20.98 1.97 4.14
N SER A 143 -21.07 0.67 3.84
CA SER A 143 -20.05 -0.31 4.22
C SER A 143 -19.05 -0.54 3.08
N CYS A 144 -17.76 -0.64 3.43
CA CYS A 144 -16.64 -0.89 2.51
C CYS A 144 -16.47 -2.37 2.14
N GLN A 145 -17.51 -3.17 2.34
CA GLN A 145 -17.47 -4.64 2.28
C GLN A 145 -17.82 -5.20 0.91
N SER A 146 -18.08 -4.34 -0.08
CA SER A 146 -18.39 -4.79 -1.42
C SER A 146 -17.12 -5.07 -2.22
N LEU A 147 -17.19 -6.05 -3.12
CA LEU A 147 -16.12 -6.37 -4.08
C LEU A 147 -15.67 -5.16 -4.91
N PHE A 148 -16.57 -4.22 -5.20
CA PHE A 148 -16.23 -2.94 -5.88
C PHE A 148 -15.14 -2.18 -5.11
N TYR A 149 -15.32 -1.98 -3.80
CA TYR A 149 -14.37 -1.22 -2.97
C TYR A 149 -13.05 -1.97 -2.79
N GLU A 150 -13.08 -3.30 -2.67
CA GLU A 150 -11.86 -4.12 -2.60
C GLU A 150 -11.03 -4.00 -3.88
N LEU A 151 -11.69 -4.11 -5.03
CA LEU A 151 -11.05 -3.96 -6.34
C LEU A 151 -10.58 -2.54 -6.60
N GLU A 152 -11.30 -1.53 -6.13
CA GLU A 152 -10.88 -0.13 -6.23
C GLU A 152 -9.63 0.13 -5.38
N GLY A 153 -9.62 -0.33 -4.11
CA GLY A 153 -8.46 -0.17 -3.24
C GLY A 153 -7.23 -0.91 -3.73
N MET A 154 -7.41 -2.07 -4.36
CA MET A 154 -6.32 -2.86 -4.92
C MET A 154 -5.49 -2.10 -5.97
N GLN A 155 -6.04 -1.06 -6.60
CA GLN A 155 -5.30 -0.16 -7.50
C GLN A 155 -4.13 0.55 -6.79
N CYS A 156 -4.17 0.68 -5.45
CA CYS A 156 -3.08 1.27 -4.66
C CYS A 156 -1.91 0.31 -4.39
N LYS A 157 -2.10 -1.00 -4.60
CA LYS A 157 -1.08 -2.00 -4.26
C LYS A 157 0.19 -1.89 -5.10
N PRO A 158 0.14 -1.78 -6.45
CA PRO A 158 1.36 -1.65 -7.26
C PRO A 158 2.22 -0.46 -6.84
N MET A 159 1.58 0.68 -6.55
CA MET A 159 2.26 1.87 -6.05
C MET A 159 2.91 1.65 -4.67
N SER A 160 2.22 0.96 -3.76
CA SER A 160 2.75 0.62 -2.44
C SER A 160 3.96 -0.32 -2.51
N GLU A 161 3.91 -1.29 -3.42
CA GLU A 161 5.01 -2.22 -3.68
C GLU A 161 6.20 -1.51 -4.31
N ASP A 162 5.97 -0.59 -5.24
CA ASP A 162 7.03 0.19 -5.88
C ASP A 162 7.74 1.12 -4.88
N VAL A 163 6.99 1.79 -3.98
CA VAL A 163 7.58 2.54 -2.86
C VAL A 163 8.53 1.65 -2.06
N ARG A 164 8.06 0.48 -1.61
CA ARG A 164 8.87 -0.45 -0.79
C ARG A 164 10.07 -1.00 -1.56
N SER A 165 9.90 -1.29 -2.85
CA SER A 165 10.97 -1.81 -3.72
C SER A 165 12.07 -0.78 -3.93
N ARG A 166 11.70 0.47 -4.25
CA ARG A 166 12.65 1.58 -4.44
C ARG A 166 13.31 1.98 -3.12
N MET A 167 12.56 1.98 -2.02
CA MET A 167 13.10 2.21 -0.68
C MET A 167 14.16 1.17 -0.29
N LYS A 168 13.94 -0.12 -0.55
CA LYS A 168 14.95 -1.18 -0.29
C LYS A 168 16.26 -0.97 -1.06
N LYS A 169 16.21 -0.26 -2.19
CA LYS A 169 17.40 0.08 -3.00
C LYS A 169 18.05 1.39 -2.55
N LEU A 170 17.41 2.15 -1.67
CA LEU A 170 17.92 3.41 -1.16
C LEU A 170 19.07 3.16 -0.19
N SER A 171 20.21 3.80 -0.45
CA SER A 171 21.37 3.76 0.44
C SER A 171 21.58 5.12 1.08
N PHE A 172 21.35 5.20 2.40
CA PHE A 172 21.62 6.41 3.20
C PHE A 172 23.09 6.82 3.22
N GLN A 173 24.00 5.98 2.74
CA GLN A 173 25.43 6.31 2.64
C GLN A 173 25.77 7.07 1.35
N THR A 174 24.96 6.91 0.30
CA THR A 174 25.29 7.41 -1.04
C THR A 174 24.20 8.27 -1.65
N VAL A 175 22.98 8.25 -1.10
CA VAL A 175 21.86 9.10 -1.55
C VAL A 175 22.26 10.56 -1.43
N LYS A 176 21.94 11.35 -2.46
CA LYS A 176 22.16 12.79 -2.46
C LYS A 176 20.83 13.51 -2.30
N ARG A 177 20.86 14.55 -1.48
CA ARG A 177 19.73 15.48 -1.36
C ARG A 177 19.38 16.07 -2.73
N GLY A 178 18.08 16.17 -3.03
CA GLY A 178 17.60 16.68 -4.31
C GLY A 178 17.90 15.79 -5.52
N ASP A 179 18.35 14.54 -5.30
CA ASP A 179 18.49 13.58 -6.38
C ASP A 179 17.12 13.35 -7.06
N PRO A 180 17.03 13.43 -8.41
CA PRO A 180 15.75 13.27 -9.12
C PRO A 180 15.02 11.96 -8.80
N GLU A 181 15.76 10.86 -8.56
CA GLU A 181 15.16 9.58 -8.18
C GLU A 181 14.56 9.63 -6.78
N LEU A 182 15.23 10.29 -5.84
CA LEU A 182 14.70 10.49 -4.48
C LEU A 182 13.45 11.37 -4.51
N ILE A 183 13.47 12.47 -5.27
CA ILE A 183 12.31 13.37 -5.44
C ILE A 183 11.14 12.61 -6.07
N SER A 184 11.39 11.80 -7.09
CA SER A 184 10.38 10.93 -7.70
C SER A 184 9.80 9.93 -6.70
N LEU A 185 10.64 9.33 -5.84
CA LEU A 185 10.18 8.40 -4.80
C LEU A 185 9.34 9.11 -3.72
N LEU A 186 9.70 10.32 -3.32
CA LEU A 186 8.92 11.15 -2.40
C LEU A 186 7.53 11.50 -2.97
N GLN A 187 7.47 11.84 -4.25
CA GLN A 187 6.21 12.08 -4.94
C GLN A 187 5.34 10.83 -4.98
N LEU A 188 5.91 9.68 -5.36
CA LEU A 188 5.22 8.40 -5.34
C LEU A 188 4.66 8.11 -3.94
N CYS A 189 5.44 8.32 -2.89
CA CYS A 189 4.99 8.18 -1.49
C CYS A 189 3.74 9.01 -1.17
N ASN A 190 3.69 10.26 -1.62
CA ASN A 190 2.51 11.11 -1.41
C ASN A 190 1.29 10.63 -2.19
N TYR A 191 1.47 10.24 -3.45
CA TYR A 191 0.38 9.67 -4.25
C TYR A 191 -0.17 8.38 -3.64
N THR A 192 0.70 7.48 -3.19
CA THR A 192 0.30 6.22 -2.56
C THR A 192 -0.43 6.47 -1.23
N LYS A 193 0.07 7.38 -0.37
CA LYS A 193 -0.60 7.76 0.89
C LYS A 193 -2.02 8.28 0.62
N GLU A 194 -2.20 9.13 -0.39
CA GLU A 194 -3.52 9.64 -0.76
C GLU A 194 -4.42 8.55 -1.34
N CYS A 195 -3.87 7.64 -2.15
CA CYS A 195 -4.60 6.48 -2.67
C CYS A 195 -5.14 5.60 -1.53
N LEU A 196 -4.29 5.27 -0.53
CA LEU A 196 -4.73 4.48 0.62
C LEU A 196 -5.78 5.22 1.44
N LYS A 197 -5.55 6.49 1.75
CA LYS A 197 -6.44 7.31 2.60
C LYS A 197 -7.84 7.50 2.03
N THR A 198 -7.95 7.61 0.71
CA THR A 198 -9.23 7.83 0.02
C THR A 198 -10.02 6.54 -0.19
N ASN A 199 -9.38 5.38 -0.06
CA ASN A 199 -10.01 4.07 -0.19
C ASN A 199 -10.34 3.49 1.19
N CYS A 200 -11.63 3.26 1.43
CA CYS A 200 -12.10 2.85 2.75
C CYS A 200 -11.87 1.37 3.10
N VAL A 201 -11.21 0.61 2.22
CA VAL A 201 -10.80 -0.78 2.46
C VAL A 201 -9.47 -0.89 3.22
N PHE A 202 -8.68 0.17 3.27
CA PHE A 202 -7.42 0.17 4.01
C PHE A 202 -7.65 0.63 5.44
N GLY A 203 -7.11 -0.14 6.39
CA GLY A 203 -7.13 0.20 7.80
C GLY A 203 -6.06 1.23 8.17
N GLU A 204 -6.06 1.61 9.44
CA GLU A 204 -5.01 2.48 9.98
C GLU A 204 -3.63 1.83 9.90
N ASP A 205 -3.54 0.50 10.00
CA ASP A 205 -2.28 -0.22 10.08
C ASP A 205 -1.53 -0.23 8.74
N GLU A 206 -2.23 -0.47 7.63
CA GLU A 206 -1.63 -0.35 6.29
C GLU A 206 -1.14 1.08 6.01
N PHE A 207 -1.96 2.07 6.40
CA PHE A 207 -1.58 3.47 6.25
C PHE A 207 -0.36 3.83 7.11
N LYS A 208 -0.31 3.39 8.38
CA LYS A 208 0.82 3.61 9.30
C LYS A 208 2.09 2.93 8.79
N SER A 209 1.99 1.70 8.27
CA SER A 209 3.12 0.99 7.68
C SER A 209 3.72 1.78 6.50
N LEU A 210 2.92 2.15 5.51
CA LEU A 210 3.40 2.95 4.38
C LEU A 210 3.91 4.33 4.83
N SER A 211 3.25 4.97 5.78
CA SER A 211 3.67 6.28 6.29
C SER A 211 5.06 6.20 6.93
N SER A 212 5.35 5.11 7.65
CA SER A 212 6.67 4.87 8.25
C SER A 212 7.74 4.68 7.18
N ASP A 213 7.45 3.91 6.12
CA ASP A 213 8.34 3.77 4.96
C ASP A 213 8.62 5.13 4.31
N CYS A 214 7.58 5.95 4.12
CA CYS A 214 7.71 7.28 3.53
C CYS A 214 8.49 8.26 4.40
N GLN A 215 8.37 8.20 5.73
CA GLN A 215 9.18 9.02 6.63
C GLN A 215 10.67 8.74 6.48
N LEU A 216 11.07 7.50 6.21
CA LEU A 216 12.46 7.14 5.99
C LEU A 216 12.99 7.69 4.66
N ILE A 217 12.14 7.68 3.62
CA ILE A 217 12.47 8.32 2.35
C ILE A 217 12.60 9.84 2.54
N GLU A 218 11.70 10.47 3.32
CA GLU A 218 11.77 11.90 3.68
C GLU A 218 13.05 12.22 4.45
N LEU A 219 13.45 11.35 5.38
CA LEU A 219 14.70 11.47 6.13
C LEU A 219 15.92 11.50 5.18
N ALA A 220 15.92 10.71 4.12
CA ALA A 220 17.02 10.67 3.15
C ALA A 220 17.24 12.00 2.41
N ASP A 221 16.23 12.88 2.34
CA ASP A 221 16.31 14.21 1.71
C ASP A 221 16.57 15.36 2.71
N THR A 222 17.12 15.04 3.90
CA THR A 222 17.39 16.03 4.95
C THR A 222 18.86 16.46 5.03
N ASP A 223 19.08 17.67 5.56
CA ASP A 223 20.41 18.13 5.97
C ASP A 223 21.06 17.22 7.02
N PHE A 224 20.25 16.49 7.78
CA PHE A 224 20.71 15.53 8.79
C PHE A 224 21.46 14.36 8.14
N ILE A 225 20.88 13.69 7.14
CA ILE A 225 21.53 12.57 6.44
C ILE A 225 22.75 13.06 5.65
N GLU A 226 22.63 14.19 4.95
CA GLU A 226 23.77 14.79 4.23
C GLU A 226 24.95 15.06 5.19
N CYS A 227 24.67 15.56 6.40
CA CYS A 227 25.69 15.81 7.40
C CYS A 227 26.33 14.52 7.94
N ILE A 228 25.54 13.47 8.21
CA ILE A 228 26.08 12.15 8.61
C ILE A 228 27.05 11.62 7.56
N GLN A 229 26.69 11.73 6.27
CA GLN A 229 27.57 11.33 5.17
C GLN A 229 28.85 12.15 5.13
N LYS A 230 28.76 13.48 5.27
CA LYS A 230 29.94 14.37 5.33
C LYS A 230 30.87 14.01 6.48
N LEU A 231 30.34 13.80 7.69
CA LEU A 231 31.13 13.38 8.86
C LEU A 231 31.83 12.03 8.64
N ALA A 232 31.13 11.06 8.04
CA ALA A 232 31.69 9.74 7.75
C ALA A 232 32.77 9.77 6.65
N ASN A 233 32.60 10.60 5.62
CA ASN A 233 33.50 10.67 4.46
C ASN A 233 34.72 11.56 4.72
N GLU A 234 34.53 12.74 5.31
CA GLU A 234 35.60 13.70 5.53
C GLU A 234 36.48 13.33 6.72
N LYS A 235 35.97 12.47 7.61
CA LYS A 235 36.66 12.01 8.84
C LYS A 235 37.42 13.16 9.50
N PRO A 236 36.74 14.26 9.87
CA PRO A 236 37.41 15.50 10.24
C PRO A 236 38.44 15.23 11.34
N LYS A 237 39.73 15.31 10.96
CA LYS A 237 40.88 14.91 11.79
C LYS A 237 41.03 15.71 13.08
N ASN A 238 40.22 16.73 13.30
CA ASN A 238 40.20 17.56 14.50
C ASN A 238 38.76 17.97 14.87
N LEU A 239 37.92 17.02 15.26
CA LEU A 239 36.89 17.26 16.28
C LEU A 239 37.48 17.18 17.70
N SER A 240 38.81 17.21 17.83
CA SER A 240 39.57 17.18 19.09
C SER A 240 39.23 18.34 20.05
N TRP A 241 38.62 19.42 19.55
CA TRP A 241 38.08 20.53 20.33
C TRP A 241 36.71 20.21 20.96
N LEU A 242 36.06 19.15 20.51
CA LEU A 242 34.80 18.64 21.02
C LEU A 242 35.16 17.50 21.98
N GLU A 243 35.27 17.81 23.28
CA GLU A 243 35.75 16.86 24.29
C GLU A 243 35.06 15.49 24.24
N CYS A 244 33.78 15.48 23.87
CA CYS A 244 33.01 14.26 23.78
C CYS A 244 33.10 13.50 22.44
N PHE A 245 34.10 13.81 21.60
CA PHE A 245 34.40 13.12 20.32
C PHE A 245 35.69 12.33 20.32
N LYS A 246 36.49 12.38 21.38
CA LYS A 246 37.86 11.83 21.38
C LYS A 246 37.95 10.34 21.03
N ASP A 247 36.88 9.56 21.24
CA ASP A 247 36.90 8.10 21.12
C ASP A 247 35.83 7.52 20.18
N HIS A 248 35.22 8.34 19.30
CA HIS A 248 34.06 7.91 18.50
C HIS A 248 34.27 8.02 16.98
N ASP A 249 34.07 6.91 16.28
CA ASP A 249 34.25 6.80 14.83
C ASP A 249 32.89 6.74 14.10
N PHE A 250 32.48 7.85 13.49
CA PHE A 250 31.29 7.91 12.62
C PHE A 250 31.44 7.09 11.34
N SER A 251 32.67 6.77 10.96
CA SER A 251 32.98 5.94 9.79
C SER A 251 33.05 4.44 10.13
N THR A 252 32.80 4.07 11.39
CA THR A 252 32.76 2.66 11.80
C THR A 252 31.78 1.89 10.93
N LYS A 253 32.11 0.64 10.60
CA LYS A 253 31.16 -0.28 9.93
C LYS A 253 30.38 -1.12 10.94
N ASP A 254 30.75 -1.05 12.22
CA ASP A 254 30.08 -1.76 13.30
C ASP A 254 28.71 -1.10 13.60
N GLU A 255 27.65 -1.87 13.37
CA GLU A 255 26.26 -1.43 13.57
C GLU A 255 25.97 -1.12 15.04
N ALA A 256 26.51 -1.89 16.00
CA ALA A 256 26.33 -1.65 17.42
C ALA A 256 27.02 -0.35 17.85
N ALA A 257 28.23 -0.09 17.31
CA ALA A 257 28.92 1.18 17.54
C ALA A 257 28.14 2.37 16.94
N LYS A 258 27.57 2.24 15.74
CA LYS A 258 26.70 3.28 15.16
C LYS A 258 25.43 3.49 15.99
N CYS A 259 24.82 2.42 16.47
CA CYS A 259 23.66 2.49 17.35
C CYS A 259 23.98 3.28 18.63
N ALA A 260 25.12 3.01 19.26
CA ALA A 260 25.57 3.69 20.47
C ALA A 260 25.74 5.21 20.27
N LEU A 261 26.22 5.66 19.09
CA LEU A 261 26.33 7.09 18.76
C LEU A 261 24.98 7.81 18.95
N PHE A 262 23.91 7.26 18.37
CA PHE A 262 22.59 7.89 18.39
C PHE A 262 21.75 7.54 19.63
N LYS A 263 22.13 6.51 20.40
CA LYS A 263 21.45 6.12 21.65
C LYS A 263 22.05 6.79 22.88
N GLU A 264 23.36 6.66 23.05
CA GLU A 264 24.08 7.03 24.28
C GLU A 264 24.76 8.39 24.14
N GLN A 265 25.20 8.74 22.93
CA GLN A 265 26.01 9.92 22.68
C GLN A 265 25.29 10.97 21.82
N LYS A 266 23.95 10.90 21.77
CA LYS A 266 23.12 11.76 20.91
C LYS A 266 23.42 13.25 21.06
N GLY A 267 23.73 13.70 22.28
CA GLY A 267 24.08 15.10 22.55
C GLY A 267 25.38 15.52 21.86
N CYS A 268 26.36 14.64 21.85
CA CYS A 268 27.64 14.86 21.17
C CYS A 268 27.45 14.87 19.67
N VAL A 269 26.76 13.86 19.13
CA VAL A 269 26.41 13.81 17.70
C VAL A 269 25.76 15.13 17.26
N LYS A 270 24.78 15.63 18.02
CA LYS A 270 24.11 16.92 17.74
C LYS A 270 25.08 18.09 17.72
N VAL A 271 26.00 18.19 18.70
CA VAL A 271 26.96 19.30 18.74
C VAL A 271 27.93 19.26 17.56
N ALA A 272 28.46 18.08 17.18
CA ALA A 272 29.33 18.02 16.00
C ALA A 272 28.58 18.27 14.70
N MET A 273 27.36 17.74 14.53
CA MET A 273 26.55 18.02 13.34
C MET A 273 26.28 19.52 13.20
N LYS A 274 25.93 20.19 14.30
CA LYS A 274 25.74 21.65 14.31
C LYS A 274 27.03 22.39 13.95
N ALA A 275 28.16 21.97 14.52
CA ALA A 275 29.44 22.61 14.29
C ALA A 275 29.97 22.43 12.87
N PHE A 276 29.77 21.24 12.30
CA PHE A 276 30.34 20.83 11.03
C PHE A 276 29.43 21.20 9.85
N CYS A 277 28.11 21.15 10.04
CA CYS A 277 27.11 21.29 8.99
C CYS A 277 26.12 22.45 9.21
N GLY A 278 26.15 23.10 10.37
CA GLY A 278 25.28 24.23 10.70
C GLY A 278 23.91 23.82 11.27
N ASP A 279 23.05 24.82 11.48
CA ASP A 279 21.77 24.66 12.17
C ASP A 279 20.76 23.77 11.43
N GLY A 280 20.83 23.72 10.09
CA GLY A 280 19.94 22.89 9.27
C GLY A 280 20.02 21.40 9.62
N ALA A 281 21.25 20.89 9.85
CA ALA A 281 21.51 19.49 10.16
C ALA A 281 20.99 19.04 11.54
N VAL A 282 20.61 19.98 12.41
CA VAL A 282 20.15 19.69 13.78
C VAL A 282 18.77 20.24 14.09
N LYS A 283 18.06 20.79 13.10
CA LYS A 283 16.74 21.41 13.27
C LYS A 283 15.74 20.45 13.91
N ASP A 284 15.65 19.22 13.38
CA ASP A 284 14.74 18.17 13.85
C ASP A 284 15.51 16.96 14.42
N PHE A 285 16.70 17.22 14.97
CA PHE A 285 17.68 16.20 15.33
C PHE A 285 17.11 15.00 16.11
N ASP A 286 16.32 15.26 17.17
CA ASP A 286 15.83 14.19 18.03
C ASP A 286 14.84 13.26 17.31
N ARG A 287 14.04 13.79 16.37
CA ARG A 287 13.15 13.00 15.51
C ARG A 287 13.96 12.18 14.51
N ASP A 288 14.86 12.83 13.80
CA ASP A 288 15.61 12.23 12.70
C ASP A 288 16.60 11.16 13.19
N ALA A 289 17.24 11.39 14.34
CA ALA A 289 18.08 10.43 15.01
C ALA A 289 17.29 9.20 15.47
N GLU A 290 16.08 9.39 16.03
CA GLU A 290 15.24 8.28 16.47
C GLU A 290 14.77 7.43 15.27
N LEU A 291 14.34 8.08 14.19
CA LEU A 291 13.87 7.41 12.97
C LEU A 291 14.99 6.60 12.28
N LEU A 292 16.21 7.14 12.22
CA LEU A 292 17.39 6.43 11.73
C LEU A 292 17.72 5.23 12.64
N ARG A 293 17.65 5.43 13.96
CA ARG A 293 17.98 4.45 14.98
C ARG A 293 17.04 3.25 14.99
N SER A 294 15.73 3.51 15.04
CA SER A 294 14.68 2.48 15.11
C SER A 294 14.66 1.58 13.87
N THR A 295 15.10 2.11 12.74
CA THR A 295 14.98 1.43 11.45
C THR A 295 16.27 0.74 11.01
N PHE A 296 17.44 1.35 11.19
CA PHE A 296 18.65 0.86 10.51
C PHE A 296 19.82 0.52 11.43
N LEU A 297 19.91 1.13 12.61
CA LEU A 297 21.13 1.03 13.40
C LEU A 297 21.03 0.02 14.54
N CYS A 298 19.84 -0.24 15.08
CA CYS A 298 19.70 -0.98 16.34
C CYS A 298 18.78 -2.20 16.26
N GLN A 299 18.52 -2.76 15.07
CA GLN A 299 17.59 -3.89 14.93
C GLN A 299 18.13 -5.21 15.55
N ASN A 300 19.45 -5.33 15.78
CA ASN A 300 20.12 -6.51 16.32
C ASN A 300 21.10 -6.21 17.49
N ALA A 301 21.02 -5.02 18.11
CA ALA A 301 21.94 -4.57 19.16
C ALA A 301 21.34 -4.66 20.58
#